data_AF-A0AAX2CNZ1-F1
#
_entry.id   AF-A0AAX2CNZ1-F1
#
_cell.length_a   1.000
_cell.length_b   1.000
_cell.length_c   1.000
_cell.angle_alpha   90.00
_cell.angle_beta   90.00
_cell.angle_gamma   90.00
#
_symmetry.space_group_name_H-M   'P 1'
#
loop_
_entity.id
_entity.type
_entity.pdbx_description
1 polymer ?
#
loop_
_entity_poly.entity_id
_entity_poly.type
_entity_poly.pdbx_seq_one_letter_code
_entity_poly.pdbx_strand_id
1 'polypeptide(L)'
;MMDTYEELCQSFRNLSQAYWKETGRSKICERCCSTVDVHLHHKKALQLGGTNAYDNLVPLCGECHREYHRHFEGVKTFEYFMNTPKHTELIGIWEMLNSQTVDFLLGKEVKDLINKGLWIKRDLQKSSFEEKTESK
;
A
#
# COMPACT_ATOMS: atom_id res chain seq x y z
N MET A 1 -20.24 -2.41 25.94
CA MET A 1 -19.14 -1.45 26.14
C MET A 1 -18.29 -1.49 24.89
N MET A 2 -17.86 -0.33 24.40
CA MET A 2 -16.93 -0.24 23.27
C MET A 2 -15.52 -0.21 23.87
N ASP A 3 -14.65 -1.12 23.44
CA ASP A 3 -13.28 -1.19 23.94
C ASP A 3 -12.53 0.13 23.65
N THR A 4 -11.69 0.55 24.59
CA THR A 4 -10.81 1.70 24.40
C THR A 4 -9.72 1.41 23.37
N TYR A 5 -9.12 2.45 22.79
CA TYR A 5 -8.02 2.29 21.84
C TYR A 5 -6.82 1.52 22.43
N GLU A 6 -6.53 1.72 23.71
CA GLU A 6 -5.44 1.05 24.43
C GLU A 6 -5.74 -0.44 24.62
N GLU A 7 -6.98 -0.79 24.97
CA GLU A 7 -7.46 -2.17 25.06
C GLU A 7 -7.41 -2.87 23.69
N LEU A 8 -7.78 -2.17 22.62
CA LEU A 8 -7.64 -2.67 21.24
C LEU A 8 -6.18 -2.90 20.85
N CYS A 9 -5.27 -1.99 21.22
CA CYS A 9 -3.83 -2.19 20.98
C CYS A 9 -3.27 -3.37 21.76
N GLN A 10 -3.66 -3.53 23.04
CA GLN A 10 -3.19 -4.63 23.87
C GLN A 10 -3.72 -5.98 23.39
N SER A 11 -5.00 -6.06 23.04
CA SER A 11 -5.60 -7.29 22.50
C SER A 11 -4.98 -7.68 21.16
N PHE A 12 -4.64 -6.71 20.31
CA PHE A 12 -3.95 -6.98 19.04
C PHE A 12 -2.60 -7.67 19.23
N ARG A 13 -1.83 -7.32 20.27
CA ARG A 13 -0.54 -7.98 20.55
C ARG A 13 -0.71 -9.48 20.75
N ASN A 14 -1.66 -9.87 21.60
CA ASN A 14 -1.93 -11.28 21.89
C ASN A 14 -2.48 -12.01 20.66
N LEU A 15 -3.43 -11.36 19.96
CA LEU A 15 -4.04 -11.90 18.77
C LEU A 15 -3.01 -12.14 17.66
N SER A 16 -2.08 -11.23 17.44
CA SER A 16 -1.08 -11.32 16.38
C SER A 16 -0.16 -12.54 16.51
N GLN A 17 0.06 -13.00 17.75
CA GLN A 17 0.84 -14.21 18.04
C GLN A 17 0.01 -15.47 17.77
N ALA A 18 -1.28 -15.46 18.13
CA ALA A 18 -2.18 -16.60 18.00
C ALA A 18 -2.71 -16.82 16.58
N TYR A 19 -2.87 -15.75 15.80
CA TYR A 19 -3.51 -15.73 14.47
C TYR A 19 -3.06 -16.87 13.56
N TRP A 20 -1.75 -17.10 13.43
CA TRP A 20 -1.19 -18.11 12.52
C TRP A 20 -1.59 -19.53 12.92
N LYS A 21 -1.61 -19.80 14.23
CA LYS A 21 -2.00 -21.09 14.78
C LYS A 21 -3.50 -21.32 14.65
N GLU A 22 -4.30 -20.30 14.95
CA GLU A 22 -5.76 -20.42 14.96
C GLU A 22 -6.38 -20.46 13.56
N THR A 23 -5.80 -19.73 12.61
CA THR A 23 -6.30 -19.69 11.23
C THR A 23 -5.70 -20.77 10.34
N GLY A 24 -4.59 -21.39 10.77
CA GLY A 24 -3.80 -22.31 9.92
C GLY A 24 -3.12 -21.63 8.73
N ARG A 25 -3.12 -20.29 8.66
CA ARG A 25 -2.52 -19.54 7.55
C ARG A 25 -1.00 -19.46 7.69
N SER A 26 -0.31 -19.55 6.55
CA SER A 26 1.14 -19.37 6.47
C SER A 26 1.54 -17.90 6.62
N LYS A 27 2.73 -17.65 7.19
CA LYS A 27 3.35 -16.32 7.29
C LYS A 27 3.90 -15.86 5.94
N ILE A 28 2.99 -15.51 5.03
CA ILE A 28 3.30 -15.06 3.66
C ILE A 28 2.56 -13.76 3.41
N CYS A 29 3.24 -12.77 2.84
CA CYS A 29 2.64 -11.50 2.44
C CYS A 29 1.55 -11.72 1.39
N GLU A 30 0.34 -11.27 1.66
CA GLU A 30 -0.81 -11.42 0.76
C GLU A 30 -0.58 -10.68 -0.57
N ARG A 31 0.16 -9.58 -0.55
CA ARG A 31 0.34 -8.72 -1.73
C ARG A 31 1.44 -9.20 -2.66
N CYS A 32 2.54 -9.73 -2.14
CA CYS A 32 3.73 -10.01 -2.95
C CYS A 32 4.37 -11.38 -2.68
N CYS A 33 3.69 -12.25 -1.92
CA CYS A 33 4.14 -13.59 -1.59
C CYS A 33 5.48 -13.70 -0.85
N SER A 34 6.02 -12.58 -0.34
CA SER A 34 7.25 -12.61 0.47
C SER A 34 7.02 -13.34 1.79
N THR A 35 7.97 -14.18 2.18
CA THR A 35 8.02 -14.87 3.48
C THR A 35 8.87 -14.13 4.52
N VAL A 36 9.47 -13.00 4.13
CA VAL A 36 10.41 -12.23 4.95
C VAL A 36 9.68 -11.09 5.66
N ASP A 37 9.92 -10.94 6.96
CA ASP A 37 9.44 -9.81 7.78
C ASP A 37 7.92 -9.61 7.68
N VAL A 38 7.15 -10.70 7.79
CA VAL A 38 5.68 -10.69 7.64
C VAL A 38 4.99 -10.41 8.97
N HIS A 39 4.18 -9.35 8.99
CA HIS A 39 3.38 -8.89 10.13
C HIS A 39 1.90 -8.89 9.78
N LEU A 40 1.04 -8.87 10.79
CA LEU A 40 -0.38 -8.59 10.58
C LEU A 40 -0.61 -7.09 10.49
N HIS A 41 -1.42 -6.72 9.51
CA HIS A 41 -1.83 -5.35 9.25
C HIS A 41 -3.35 -5.25 9.32
N HIS A 42 -3.89 -4.12 9.78
CA HIS A 42 -5.32 -3.85 9.75
C HIS A 42 -5.73 -3.25 8.40
N LYS A 43 -6.60 -3.91 7.63
CA LYS A 43 -7.14 -3.37 6.35
C LYS A 43 -7.76 -1.98 6.56
N LYS A 44 -8.53 -1.82 7.64
CA LYS A 44 -8.98 -0.53 8.16
C LYS A 44 -8.33 -0.30 9.53
N ALA A 45 -7.59 0.80 9.67
CA ALA A 45 -6.90 1.13 10.92
C ALA A 45 -7.85 1.30 12.10
N LEU A 46 -7.41 0.94 13.31
CA LEU A 46 -8.21 1.08 14.55
C LEU A 46 -8.69 2.53 14.76
N GLN A 47 -7.81 3.52 14.55
CA GLN A 47 -8.13 4.94 14.66
C GLN A 47 -9.19 5.44 13.66
N LEU A 48 -9.41 4.70 12.57
CA LEU A 48 -10.45 4.98 11.57
C LEU A 48 -11.71 4.13 11.80
N GLY A 49 -11.84 3.47 12.96
CA GLY A 49 -12.93 2.57 13.28
C GLY A 49 -12.82 1.20 12.60
N GLY A 50 -11.60 0.70 12.45
CA GLY A 50 -11.34 -0.72 12.19
C GLY A 50 -11.38 -1.55 13.47
N THR A 51 -11.29 -2.88 13.34
CA THR A 51 -11.39 -3.83 14.45
C THR A 51 -10.25 -4.84 14.43
N ASN A 52 -10.07 -5.59 15.52
CA ASN A 52 -9.15 -6.73 15.58
C ASN A 52 -9.73 -8.04 14.99
N ALA A 53 -10.88 -7.98 14.32
CA ALA A 53 -11.48 -9.15 13.70
C ALA A 53 -10.60 -9.69 12.57
N TYR A 54 -10.58 -11.02 12.41
CA TYR A 54 -9.68 -11.70 11.46
C TYR A 54 -9.90 -11.29 10.00
N ASP A 55 -11.11 -10.89 9.63
CA ASP A 55 -11.45 -10.37 8.29
C ASP A 55 -10.84 -8.99 8.02
N ASN A 56 -10.61 -8.19 9.06
CA ASN A 56 -9.90 -6.90 8.99
C ASN A 56 -8.37 -7.07 9.10
N LEU A 57 -7.86 -8.27 9.29
CA LEU A 57 -6.43 -8.53 9.38
C LEU A 57 -5.88 -9.17 8.10
N VAL A 58 -4.69 -8.75 7.72
CA VAL A 58 -4.01 -9.24 6.51
C VAL A 58 -2.51 -9.36 6.73
N PRO A 59 -1.89 -10.50 6.37
CA PRO A 59 -0.44 -10.65 6.37
C PRO A 59 0.22 -9.74 5.32
N LEU A 60 1.16 -8.89 5.74
CA LEU A 60 1.99 -8.09 4.83
C LEU A 60 3.47 -8.16 5.26
N CYS A 61 4.38 -8.21 4.29
CA CYS A 61 5.80 -8.01 4.59
C CYS A 61 6.06 -6.54 4.98
N GLY A 62 7.17 -6.29 5.68
CA GLY A 62 7.52 -4.95 6.16
C GLY A 62 7.59 -3.89 5.06
N GLU A 63 7.96 -4.24 3.83
CA GLU A 63 7.93 -3.32 2.69
C GLU A 63 6.50 -2.90 2.32
N CYS A 64 5.61 -3.87 2.05
CA CYS A 64 4.20 -3.61 1.74
C CYS A 64 3.49 -2.89 2.90
N HIS A 65 3.82 -3.27 4.13
CA HIS A 65 3.28 -2.67 5.34
C HIS A 65 3.61 -1.17 5.41
N ARG A 66 4.89 -0.82 5.23
CA ARG A 66 5.34 0.58 5.22
C ARG A 66 4.76 1.36 4.05
N GLU A 67 4.68 0.74 2.86
CA GLU A 67 4.08 1.38 1.68
C GLU A 67 2.62 1.76 1.93
N TYR A 68 1.83 0.87 2.53
CA TYR A 68 0.43 1.16 2.86
C TYR A 68 0.32 2.33 3.84
N HIS A 69 1.01 2.27 4.99
CA HIS A 69 0.98 3.36 5.98
C HIS A 69 1.45 4.70 5.42
N ARG A 70 2.44 4.69 4.51
CA ARG A 70 3.00 5.94 3.97
C ARG A 70 2.13 6.58 2.88
N HIS A 71 1.47 5.78 2.04
CA HIS A 71 0.88 6.28 0.79
C HIS A 71 -0.62 6.03 0.64
N PHE A 72 -1.20 5.11 1.41
CA PHE A 72 -2.57 4.63 1.18
C PHE A 72 -3.47 4.78 2.41
N GLU A 73 -2.95 4.60 3.63
CA GLU A 73 -3.75 4.63 4.85
C GLU A 73 -4.52 5.95 5.01
N GLY A 74 -5.84 5.85 5.20
CA GLY A 74 -6.74 7.01 5.33
C GLY A 74 -7.01 7.77 4.03
N VAL A 75 -6.31 7.46 2.94
CA VAL A 75 -6.45 8.15 1.64
C VAL A 75 -7.13 7.27 0.60
N LYS A 76 -6.84 5.96 0.61
CA LYS A 76 -7.36 4.95 -0.31
C LYS A 76 -7.85 3.73 0.46
N THR A 77 -8.71 2.93 -0.17
CA THR A 77 -9.15 1.66 0.41
C THR A 77 -8.02 0.64 0.37
N PHE A 78 -8.04 -0.32 1.30
CA PHE A 78 -7.10 -1.45 1.26
C PHE A 78 -7.19 -2.23 -0.05
N GLU A 79 -8.40 -2.39 -0.58
CA GLU A 79 -8.62 -3.04 -1.88
C GLU A 79 -7.92 -2.32 -3.03
N TYR A 80 -7.96 -0.98 -3.05
CA TYR A 80 -7.24 -0.18 -4.05
C TYR A 80 -5.72 -0.42 -3.96
N PHE A 81 -5.17 -0.50 -2.75
CA PHE A 81 -3.76 -0.82 -2.52
C PHE A 81 -3.37 -2.21 -3.03
N MET A 82 -4.19 -3.23 -2.77
CA MET A 82 -3.94 -4.60 -3.23
C MET A 82 -3.93 -4.71 -4.76
N ASN A 83 -4.74 -3.90 -5.44
CA ASN A 83 -4.84 -3.88 -6.90
C ASN A 83 -3.87 -2.89 -7.59
N THR A 84 -3.05 -2.16 -6.82
CA THR A 84 -2.04 -1.25 -7.37
C THR A 84 -0.66 -1.91 -7.38
N PRO A 85 0.10 -1.82 -8.50
CA PRO A 85 1.48 -2.32 -8.57
C PRO A 85 2.33 -1.79 -7.42
N LYS A 86 3.27 -2.59 -6.93
CA LYS A 86 4.21 -2.15 -5.88
C LYS A 86 5.02 -0.96 -6.38
N HIS A 87 5.34 -0.04 -5.48
CA HIS A 87 6.21 1.07 -5.83
C HIS A 87 7.55 0.60 -6.45
N THR A 88 8.09 -0.53 -5.99
CA THR A 88 9.29 -1.15 -6.55
C THR A 88 9.10 -1.70 -7.97
N GLU A 89 7.93 -2.23 -8.29
CA GLU A 89 7.58 -2.64 -9.66
C GLU A 89 7.46 -1.43 -10.58
N LEU A 90 6.88 -0.33 -10.09
CA LEU A 90 6.81 0.94 -10.83
C LEU A 90 8.19 1.53 -11.08
N ILE A 91 9.13 1.42 -10.12
CA ILE A 91 10.54 1.79 -10.33
C ILE A 91 11.14 0.92 -11.42
N GLY A 92 10.98 -0.40 -11.38
CA GLY A 92 11.50 -1.29 -12.42
C GLY A 92 10.93 -0.97 -13.81
N ILE A 93 9.64 -0.67 -13.91
CA ILE A 93 9.01 -0.21 -15.16
C ILE A 93 9.61 1.13 -15.60
N TRP A 94 9.82 2.07 -14.68
CA TRP A 94 10.42 3.36 -14.99
C TRP A 94 11.89 3.22 -15.44
N GLU A 95 12.69 2.40 -14.77
CA GLU A 95 14.06 2.08 -15.16
C GLU A 95 14.10 1.41 -16.53
N MET A 96 13.20 0.46 -16.79
CA MET A 96 13.04 -0.19 -18.09
C MET A 96 12.70 0.84 -19.17
N LEU A 97 11.71 1.71 -18.95
CA LEU A 97 11.31 2.77 -19.87
C LEU A 97 12.42 3.81 -20.11
N ASN A 98 13.34 3.95 -19.17
CA ASN A 98 14.50 4.84 -19.29
C ASN A 98 15.79 4.15 -19.72
N SER A 99 15.74 2.85 -20.03
CA SER A 99 16.88 2.13 -20.58
C SER A 99 17.13 2.51 -22.04
N GLN A 100 18.40 2.57 -22.45
CA GLN A 100 18.79 2.82 -23.85
C GLN A 100 18.21 1.78 -24.81
N THR A 101 17.94 0.56 -24.33
CA THR A 101 17.31 -0.51 -25.10
C THR A 101 15.85 -0.21 -25.44
N VAL A 102 15.11 0.41 -24.52
CA VAL A 102 13.73 0.85 -24.78
C VAL A 102 13.69 2.12 -25.61
N ASP A 103 14.68 3.00 -25.47
CA ASP A 103 14.86 4.15 -26.37
C ASP A 103 15.00 3.73 -27.84
N PHE A 104 15.68 2.59 -28.08
CA PHE A 104 15.80 1.99 -29.41
C PHE A 104 14.49 1.37 -29.92
N LEU A 105 13.67 0.77 -29.04
CA LEU A 105 12.45 0.03 -29.42
C LEU A 105 11.18 0.88 -29.51
N LEU A 106 10.97 1.81 -28.57
CA LEU A 106 9.76 2.65 -28.53
C LEU A 106 9.93 3.96 -29.30
N GLY A 107 11.18 4.39 -29.54
CA GLY A 107 11.47 5.67 -30.17
C GLY A 107 11.22 6.87 -29.24
N LYS A 108 11.93 7.97 -29.53
CA LYS A 108 11.93 9.21 -28.73
C LYS A 108 10.52 9.80 -28.51
N GLU A 109 9.67 9.73 -29.53
CA GLU A 109 8.31 10.31 -29.52
C GLU A 109 7.38 9.65 -28.51
N VAL A 110 7.47 8.33 -28.35
CA VAL A 110 6.66 7.58 -27.39
C VAL A 110 7.10 7.88 -25.96
N LYS A 111 8.41 8.02 -25.72
CA LYS A 111 8.95 8.39 -24.42
C LYS A 111 8.55 9.81 -24.02
N ASP A 112 8.55 10.75 -24.96
CA ASP A 112 8.10 12.13 -24.74
C ASP A 112 6.60 12.18 -24.39
N LEU A 113 5.76 11.36 -25.06
CA LEU A 113 4.33 11.22 -24.73
C LEU A 113 4.11 10.66 -23.32
N ILE A 114 4.83 9.60 -22.95
CA ILE A 114 4.76 9.01 -21.61
C ILE A 114 5.18 10.03 -20.55
N ASN A 115 6.31 10.71 -20.75
CA ASN A 115 6.79 11.74 -19.83
C ASN A 115 5.82 12.91 -19.69
N LYS A 116 5.21 13.35 -20.79
CA LYS A 116 4.16 14.39 -20.76
C LYS A 116 2.93 13.93 -19.99
N GLY A 117 2.50 12.68 -20.16
CA GLY A 117 1.40 12.08 -19.40
C GLY A 117 1.69 11.99 -17.90
N LEU A 118 2.92 11.59 -17.53
CA LEU A 118 3.36 11.54 -16.13
C LEU A 118 3.43 12.93 -15.48
N TRP A 119 3.86 13.95 -16.24
CA TRP A 119 3.88 15.34 -15.78
C TRP A 119 2.46 15.88 -15.53
N ILE A 120 1.54 15.69 -16.49
CA ILE A 120 0.12 16.07 -16.33
C ILE A 120 -0.50 15.40 -15.10
N LYS A 121 -0.23 14.10 -14.92
CA LYS A 121 -0.70 13.36 -13.74
C LYS A 121 -0.20 13.98 -12.44
N ARG A 122 1.08 14.37 -12.36
CA ARG A 122 1.65 15.03 -11.17
C ARG A 122 1.02 16.39 -10.90
N ASP A 123 0.80 17.19 -11.94
CA ASP A 123 0.18 18.52 -11.80
C ASP A 123 -1.27 18.43 -11.29
N LEU A 124 -2.07 17.51 -11.85
CA LEU A 124 -3.44 17.26 -11.38
C LEU A 124 -3.49 16.73 -9.94
N GLN A 125 -2.52 15.90 -9.56
CA GLN A 125 -2.40 15.43 -8.18
C GLN A 125 -2.04 16.55 -7.22
N LYS A 126 -1.17 17.47 -7.64
CA LYS A 126 -0.75 18.63 -6.86
C LYS A 126 -1.89 19.63 -6.69
N SER A 127 -2.60 19.96 -7.76
CA SER A 127 -3.76 20.87 -7.68
C SER A 127 -4.88 20.29 -6.81
N SER A 128 -5.19 18.99 -6.94
CA SER A 128 -6.19 18.32 -6.12
C SER A 128 -5.78 18.23 -4.63
N PHE A 129 -4.48 18.24 -4.34
CA PHE A 129 -3.96 18.26 -2.97
C PHE A 129 -4.04 19.67 -2.38
N GLU A 130 -3.69 20.70 -3.16
CA GLU A 130 -3.77 22.12 -2.76
C GLU A 130 -5.22 22.55 -2.48
N GLU A 131 -6.18 22.17 -3.34
CA GLU A 131 -7.62 22.42 -3.12
C GLU A 131 -8.17 21.78 -1.82
N LYS A 132 -7.64 20.60 -1.45
CA LYS A 132 -8.03 19.89 -0.22
C LYS A 132 -7.43 20.50 1.04
N THR A 133 -6.32 21.22 0.93
CA THR A 133 -5.68 21.92 2.05
C THR A 133 -6.26 23.31 2.28
N GLU A 134 -6.79 23.97 1.25
CA GLU A 134 -7.45 25.28 1.36
C GLU A 134 -8.92 25.20 1.80
N SER A 135 -9.56 24.03 1.66
CA SER A 135 -10.94 23.78 2.10
C SER A 135 -11.05 23.32 3.57
N LYS A 136 -10.01 23.55 4.39
CA LYS A 136 -9.94 23.19 5.81
C LYS A 136 -9.77 24.41 6.71
#